data_AF-A0AAJ0U8E8-F1
#
_entry.id   AF-A0AAJ0U8E8-F1
#
_cell.length_a   1.000
_cell.length_b   1.000
_cell.length_c   1.000
_cell.angle_alpha   90.00
_cell.angle_beta   90.00
_cell.angle_gamma   90.00
#
_symmetry.space_group_name_H-M   'P 1'
#
loop_
_entity.id
_entity.type
_entity.pdbx_description
1 polymer ?
#
loop_
_entity_poly.entity_id
_entity_poly.type
_entity_poly.pdbx_seq_one_letter_code
_entity_poly.pdbx_strand_id
1 'polypeptide(L)'
;MEALAEAADLPARARAHLAKAKRLNTALRATIAFFFATVQQRVEALNLAPDLELAVLEQLIPAIYLERVATKCSGAEERQRLAALSAQRLAPLRAADHPIQALEATQRAEIEQVASDCADLFQRSSAAVEGRNGQLSLFHHGCHRLSARQLAALTAVHNFYIRRADQTTAAERFFGRAPPPLFEQLLERVPLPPRPRRRRARAPKIPYLSPMAA
;
A
#
# COMPACT_ATOMS: atom_id res chain seq x y z
N MET A 1 26.06 -17.02 -11.69
CA MET A 1 24.95 -16.80 -12.66
C MET A 1 25.44 -16.77 -14.10
N GLU A 2 26.48 -16.00 -14.45
CA GLU A 2 27.02 -15.97 -15.83
C GLU A 2 27.60 -17.32 -16.29
N ALA A 3 28.44 -17.95 -15.47
CA ALA A 3 28.97 -19.30 -15.77
C ALA A 3 27.88 -20.37 -15.94
N LEU A 4 26.77 -20.27 -15.20
CA LEU A 4 25.62 -21.17 -15.34
C LEU A 4 24.81 -20.87 -16.62
N ALA A 5 24.69 -19.60 -17.01
CA ALA A 5 24.00 -19.20 -18.24
C ALA A 5 24.80 -19.57 -19.50
N GLU A 6 26.13 -19.58 -19.40
CA GLU A 6 27.03 -20.07 -20.43
C GLU A 6 26.99 -21.60 -20.54
N ALA A 7 27.10 -22.31 -19.41
CA ALA A 7 27.01 -23.77 -19.40
C ALA A 7 25.66 -24.31 -19.88
N ALA A 8 24.57 -23.55 -19.72
CA ALA A 8 23.23 -23.89 -20.18
C ALA A 8 22.88 -23.38 -21.59
N ASP A 9 23.86 -22.81 -22.32
CA ASP A 9 23.71 -22.24 -23.66
C ASP A 9 22.45 -21.35 -23.85
N LEU A 10 22.22 -20.45 -22.88
CA LEU A 10 21.00 -19.65 -22.89
C LEU A 10 20.99 -18.63 -24.04
N PRO A 11 19.83 -18.41 -24.69
CA PRO A 11 19.72 -17.43 -25.76
C PRO A 11 19.96 -16.00 -25.26
N ALA A 12 20.41 -15.11 -26.15
CA ALA A 12 20.76 -13.72 -25.82
C ALA A 12 19.65 -12.98 -25.04
N ARG A 13 18.38 -13.22 -25.39
CA ARG A 13 17.22 -12.66 -24.67
C ARG A 13 17.18 -13.10 -23.19
N ALA A 14 17.40 -14.38 -22.91
CA ALA A 14 17.41 -14.90 -21.54
C ALA A 14 18.60 -14.33 -20.74
N ARG A 15 19.78 -14.22 -21.37
CA ARG A 15 20.96 -13.56 -20.77
C ARG A 15 20.69 -12.10 -20.44
N ALA A 16 20.00 -11.36 -21.31
CA ALA A 16 19.61 -9.97 -21.05
C ALA A 16 18.62 -9.84 -19.87
N HIS A 17 17.68 -10.78 -19.72
CA HIS A 17 16.80 -10.84 -18.56
C HIS A 17 17.56 -11.12 -17.25
N LEU A 18 18.52 -12.06 -17.28
CA LEU A 18 19.40 -12.34 -16.13
C LEU A 18 20.24 -11.12 -15.74
N ALA A 19 20.84 -10.42 -16.71
CA ALA A 19 21.58 -9.19 -16.46
C ALA A 19 20.68 -8.09 -15.87
N LYS A 20 19.43 -7.98 -16.33
CA LYS A 20 18.44 -7.08 -15.73
C LYS A 20 18.11 -7.45 -14.28
N ALA A 21 17.89 -8.72 -13.98
CA ALA A 21 17.64 -9.18 -12.61
C ALA A 21 18.85 -8.93 -11.70
N LYS A 22 20.07 -9.24 -12.16
CA LYS A 22 21.33 -9.03 -11.43
C LYS A 22 21.50 -7.57 -11.00
N ARG A 23 21.17 -6.61 -11.87
CA ARG A 23 21.22 -5.16 -11.55
C ARG A 23 20.31 -4.76 -10.38
N LEU A 24 19.21 -5.48 -10.16
CA LEU A 24 18.29 -5.21 -9.06
C LEU A 24 18.78 -5.78 -7.72
N ASN A 25 19.73 -6.73 -7.72
CA ASN A 25 20.18 -7.40 -6.50
C ASN A 25 20.74 -6.41 -5.47
N THR A 26 21.50 -5.41 -5.89
CA THR A 26 22.06 -4.40 -4.98
C THR A 26 20.96 -3.62 -4.29
N ALA A 27 19.98 -3.12 -5.07
CA ALA A 27 18.84 -2.39 -4.53
C ALA A 27 17.98 -3.28 -3.63
N LEU A 28 17.70 -4.52 -4.03
CA LEU A 28 16.93 -5.49 -3.24
C LEU A 28 17.61 -5.78 -1.90
N ARG A 29 18.92 -6.04 -1.90
CA ARG A 29 19.70 -6.24 -0.67
C ARG A 29 19.66 -5.00 0.21
N ALA A 30 19.82 -3.81 -0.36
CA ALA A 30 19.73 -2.56 0.39
C ALA A 30 18.34 -2.37 1.02
N THR A 31 17.25 -2.70 0.30
CA THR A 31 15.88 -2.63 0.85
C THR A 31 15.67 -3.62 1.99
N ILE A 32 16.15 -4.86 1.85
CA ILE A 32 16.04 -5.87 2.92
C ILE A 32 16.87 -5.45 4.13
N ALA A 33 18.10 -4.99 3.92
CA ALA A 33 18.97 -4.51 5.00
C ALA A 33 18.36 -3.29 5.71
N PHE A 34 17.82 -2.33 4.95
CA PHE A 34 17.13 -1.17 5.48
C PHE A 34 15.92 -1.58 6.33
N PHE A 35 15.12 -2.54 5.87
CA PHE A 35 13.99 -3.05 6.64
C PHE A 35 14.43 -3.61 7.99
N PHE A 36 15.39 -4.56 7.99
CA PHE A 36 15.86 -5.17 9.24
C PHE A 36 16.51 -4.15 10.17
N ALA A 37 17.35 -3.25 9.66
CA ALA A 37 17.97 -2.19 10.45
C ALA A 37 16.91 -1.25 11.07
N THR A 38 15.87 -0.89 10.31
CA THR A 38 14.79 -0.03 10.82
C THR A 38 13.96 -0.73 11.90
N VAL A 39 13.64 -2.02 11.69
CA VAL A 39 12.92 -2.81 12.69
C VAL A 39 13.74 -2.94 13.96
N GLN A 40 15.03 -3.30 13.84
CA GLN A 40 15.95 -3.42 14.95
C GLN A 40 16.02 -2.12 15.76
N GLN A 41 16.29 -0.99 15.10
CA GLN A 41 16.35 0.32 15.75
C GLN A 41 15.07 0.68 16.52
N ARG A 42 13.89 0.36 15.95
CA ARG A 42 12.60 0.64 16.61
C ARG A 42 12.36 -0.21 17.84
N VAL A 43 12.78 -1.48 17.82
CA VAL A 43 12.64 -2.37 18.98
C VAL A 43 13.67 -2.02 20.05
N GLU A 44 14.92 -1.73 19.68
CA GLU A 44 15.95 -1.25 20.61
C GLU A 44 15.51 0.02 21.35
N ALA A 45 14.79 0.93 20.67
CA ALA A 45 14.27 2.15 21.29
C ALA A 45 13.24 1.90 22.40
N LEU A 46 12.65 0.71 22.49
CA LEU A 46 11.78 0.30 23.61
C LEU A 46 12.57 -0.04 24.88
N ASN A 47 13.91 -0.16 24.78
CA ASN A 47 14.82 -0.44 25.89
C ASN A 47 14.38 -1.64 26.74
N LEU A 48 14.04 -2.75 26.07
CA LEU A 48 13.56 -3.99 26.70
C LEU A 48 14.74 -4.84 27.19
N ALA A 49 14.44 -5.80 28.07
CA ALA A 49 15.40 -6.87 28.37
C ALA A 49 15.66 -7.71 27.10
N PRO A 50 16.88 -8.29 26.93
CA PRO A 50 17.24 -9.01 25.71
C PRO A 50 16.27 -10.12 25.30
N ASP A 51 15.75 -10.88 26.27
CA ASP A 51 14.78 -11.96 26.00
C ASP A 51 13.44 -11.43 25.46
N LEU A 52 13.01 -10.25 25.92
CA LEU A 52 11.79 -9.60 25.46
C LEU A 52 11.98 -8.97 24.08
N GLU A 53 13.13 -8.35 23.83
CA GLU A 53 13.49 -7.85 22.51
C GLU A 53 13.46 -8.97 21.47
N LEU A 54 14.08 -10.12 21.79
CA LEU A 54 14.05 -11.30 20.94
C LEU A 54 12.62 -11.81 20.70
N ALA A 55 11.80 -11.87 21.75
CA ALA A 55 10.39 -12.24 21.64
C ALA A 55 9.60 -11.30 20.72
N VAL A 56 9.87 -9.99 20.75
CA VAL A 56 9.24 -9.02 19.86
C VAL A 56 9.67 -9.24 18.41
N LEU A 57 10.96 -9.41 18.17
CA LEU A 57 11.55 -9.56 16.84
C LEU A 57 11.18 -10.89 16.16
N GLU A 58 11.22 -12.00 16.90
CA GLU A 58 11.07 -13.35 16.34
C GLU A 58 9.65 -13.91 16.43
N GLN A 59 8.83 -13.40 17.35
CA GLN A 59 7.47 -13.92 17.57
C GLN A 59 6.40 -12.87 17.28
N LEU A 60 6.43 -11.71 17.94
CA LEU A 60 5.34 -10.73 17.87
C LEU A 60 5.21 -10.10 16.49
N ILE A 61 6.30 -9.50 15.97
CA ILE A 61 6.29 -8.84 14.65
C ILE A 61 5.91 -9.84 13.54
N PRO A 62 6.52 -11.05 13.46
CA PRO A 62 6.14 -12.05 12.46
C PRO A 62 4.68 -12.50 12.59
N ALA A 63 4.17 -12.69 13.81
CA ALA A 63 2.78 -13.09 14.00
C ALA A 63 1.78 -12.05 13.49
N ILE A 64 2.01 -10.78 13.82
CA ILE A 64 1.19 -9.66 13.35
C ILE A 64 1.24 -9.58 11.81
N TYR A 65 2.44 -9.73 11.23
CA TYR A 65 2.61 -9.75 9.78
C TYR A 65 1.80 -10.89 9.13
N LEU A 66 1.91 -12.12 9.64
CA LEU A 66 1.20 -13.29 9.12
C LEU A 66 -0.32 -13.12 9.19
N GLU A 67 -0.85 -12.58 10.28
CA GLU A 67 -2.28 -12.27 10.40
C GLU A 67 -2.72 -11.29 9.31
N ARG A 68 -1.97 -10.20 9.11
CA ARG A 68 -2.26 -9.20 8.08
C ARG A 68 -2.23 -9.81 6.68
N VAL A 69 -1.27 -10.69 6.40
CA VAL A 69 -1.21 -11.40 5.11
C VAL A 69 -2.41 -12.33 4.95
N ALA A 70 -2.83 -13.04 6.00
CA ALA A 70 -4.01 -13.91 5.96
C ALA A 70 -5.26 -13.12 5.56
N THR A 71 -5.49 -11.93 6.13
CA THR A 71 -6.66 -11.09 5.78
C THR A 71 -6.70 -10.63 4.32
N LYS A 72 -5.53 -10.57 3.66
CA LYS A 72 -5.40 -10.18 2.25
C LYS A 72 -5.43 -11.38 1.30
N CYS A 73 -5.42 -12.61 1.83
CA CYS A 73 -5.37 -13.83 1.02
C CYS A 73 -6.75 -14.22 0.48
N SER A 74 -6.84 -14.46 -0.83
CA SER A 74 -8.07 -14.88 -1.51
C SER A 74 -8.46 -16.33 -1.17
N GLY A 75 -7.49 -17.25 -1.06
CA GLY A 75 -7.72 -18.66 -0.77
C GLY A 75 -8.08 -18.93 0.69
N ALA A 76 -9.13 -19.72 0.94
CA ALA A 76 -9.58 -20.05 2.29
C ALA A 76 -8.57 -20.92 3.05
N GLU A 77 -7.99 -21.92 2.39
CA GLU A 77 -7.00 -22.83 2.98
C GLU A 77 -5.73 -22.08 3.39
N GLU A 78 -5.14 -21.30 2.47
CA GLU A 78 -3.93 -20.53 2.76
C GLU A 78 -4.19 -19.47 3.85
N ARG A 79 -5.37 -18.85 3.87
CA ARG A 79 -5.78 -17.94 4.94
C ARG A 79 -5.81 -18.64 6.31
N GLN A 80 -6.40 -19.84 6.39
CA GLN A 80 -6.45 -20.62 7.62
C GLN A 80 -5.04 -21.03 8.07
N ARG A 81 -4.20 -21.49 7.14
CA ARG A 81 -2.80 -21.84 7.41
C ARG A 81 -2.02 -20.67 8.01
N LEU A 82 -2.09 -19.49 7.40
CA LEU A 82 -1.39 -18.29 7.86
C LEU A 82 -1.93 -17.81 9.22
N ALA A 83 -3.25 -17.86 9.42
CA ALA A 83 -3.86 -17.53 10.71
C ALA A 83 -3.42 -18.51 11.82
N ALA A 84 -3.32 -19.81 11.52
CA ALA A 84 -2.83 -20.80 12.47
C ALA A 84 -1.36 -20.57 12.83
N LEU A 85 -0.50 -20.25 11.86
CA LEU A 85 0.90 -19.89 12.11
C LEU A 85 1.04 -18.63 12.95
N SER A 86 0.22 -17.61 12.68
CA SER A 86 0.18 -16.40 13.51
C SER A 86 -0.22 -16.72 14.95
N ALA A 87 -1.29 -17.52 15.15
CA ALA A 87 -1.73 -17.95 16.47
C ALA A 87 -0.67 -18.77 17.22
N GLN A 88 0.03 -19.68 16.51
CA GLN A 88 1.12 -20.48 17.08
C GLN A 88 2.27 -19.60 17.60
N ARG A 89 2.60 -18.52 16.89
CA ARG A 89 3.65 -17.57 17.29
C ARG A 89 3.21 -16.65 18.43
N LEU A 90 1.91 -16.33 18.54
CA LEU A 90 1.37 -15.52 19.64
C LEU A 90 1.19 -16.33 20.93
N ALA A 91 0.98 -17.65 20.84
CA ALA A 91 0.64 -18.47 21.99
C ALA A 91 1.64 -18.36 23.16
N PRO A 92 2.98 -18.43 22.96
CA PRO A 92 3.93 -18.27 24.05
C PRO A 92 3.87 -16.88 24.68
N LEU A 93 3.68 -15.83 23.89
CA LEU A 93 3.60 -14.45 24.37
C LEU A 93 2.35 -14.18 25.22
N ARG A 94 1.29 -14.98 25.04
CA ARG A 94 0.04 -14.88 25.78
C ARG A 94 -0.03 -15.78 27.01
N ALA A 95 0.96 -16.64 27.21
CA ALA A 95 1.06 -17.47 28.40
C ALA A 95 1.32 -16.59 29.63
N ALA A 96 0.59 -16.84 30.72
CA ALA A 96 0.60 -15.96 31.90
C ALA A 96 1.97 -15.89 32.60
N ASP A 97 2.80 -16.90 32.41
CA ASP A 97 4.17 -17.01 32.91
C ASP A 97 5.21 -16.30 32.03
N HIS A 98 4.84 -15.87 30.83
CA HIS A 98 5.77 -15.18 29.94
C HIS A 98 6.16 -13.82 30.52
N PRO A 99 7.45 -13.43 30.54
CA PRO A 99 7.91 -12.18 31.16
C PRO A 99 7.20 -10.92 30.62
N ILE A 100 6.75 -10.95 29.36
CA ILE A 100 6.00 -9.85 28.74
C ILE A 100 4.64 -9.59 29.42
N GLN A 101 4.04 -10.62 30.03
CA GLN A 101 2.77 -10.52 30.76
C GLN A 101 2.95 -9.88 32.14
N ALA A 102 4.17 -9.87 32.69
CA ALA A 102 4.48 -9.17 33.94
C ALA A 102 4.62 -7.65 33.76
N LEU A 103 4.76 -7.16 32.52
CA LEU A 103 4.86 -5.72 32.23
C LEU A 103 3.53 -5.00 32.48
N GLU A 104 3.60 -3.69 32.71
CA GLU A 104 2.41 -2.83 32.81
C GLU A 104 1.60 -2.83 31.51
N ALA A 105 0.28 -2.66 31.62
CA ALA A 105 -0.62 -2.70 30.46
C ALA A 105 -0.30 -1.62 29.42
N THR A 106 0.16 -0.44 29.86
CA THR A 106 0.59 0.66 28.98
C THR A 106 1.85 0.30 28.20
N GLN A 107 2.83 -0.35 28.86
CA GLN A 107 4.07 -0.78 28.23
C GLN A 107 3.81 -1.90 27.21
N ARG A 108 2.93 -2.86 27.53
CA ARG A 108 2.49 -3.88 26.55
C ARG A 108 1.83 -3.24 25.33
N ALA A 109 0.98 -2.22 25.53
CA ALA A 109 0.33 -1.52 24.43
C ALA A 109 1.33 -0.77 23.54
N GLU A 110 2.36 -0.15 24.13
CA GLU A 110 3.45 0.49 23.38
C GLU A 110 4.25 -0.52 22.55
N ILE A 111 4.61 -1.66 23.15
CA ILE A 111 5.29 -2.77 22.45
C ILE A 111 4.43 -3.26 21.27
N GLU A 112 3.14 -3.48 21.49
CA GLU A 112 2.21 -3.89 20.43
C GLU A 112 2.11 -2.88 19.30
N GLN A 113 2.11 -1.58 19.63
CA GLN A 113 2.05 -0.51 18.65
C GLN A 113 3.33 -0.48 17.80
N VAL A 114 4.50 -0.51 18.42
CA VAL A 114 5.79 -0.56 17.71
C VAL A 114 5.90 -1.81 16.84
N ALA A 115 5.54 -2.99 17.38
CA ALA A 115 5.55 -4.23 16.63
C ALA A 115 4.57 -4.20 15.45
N SER A 116 3.39 -3.59 15.65
CA SER A 116 2.41 -3.36 14.60
C SER A 116 2.97 -2.46 13.51
N ASP A 117 3.63 -1.36 13.85
CA ASP A 117 4.20 -0.45 12.86
C ASP A 117 5.34 -1.13 12.10
N CYS A 118 6.18 -1.91 12.77
CA CYS A 118 7.23 -2.73 12.14
C CYS A 118 6.66 -3.76 11.16
N ALA A 119 5.58 -4.45 11.52
CA ALA A 119 4.92 -5.40 10.63
C ALA A 119 4.27 -4.72 9.40
N ASP A 120 3.98 -3.42 9.46
CA ASP A 120 3.45 -2.65 8.32
C ASP A 120 4.56 -2.10 7.41
N LEU A 121 5.81 -2.01 7.89
CA LEU A 121 6.95 -1.60 7.07
C LEU A 121 7.22 -2.59 5.93
N PHE A 122 7.02 -3.90 6.17
CA PHE A 122 7.23 -4.90 5.14
C PHE A 122 6.02 -5.01 4.22
N GLN A 123 6.04 -4.25 3.13
CA GLN A 123 5.02 -4.37 2.10
C GLN A 123 5.35 -5.51 1.14
N ARG A 124 4.55 -6.58 1.19
CA ARG A 124 4.61 -7.64 0.16
C ARG A 124 4.29 -7.00 -1.20
N SER A 125 5.24 -7.05 -2.13
CA SER A 125 4.99 -6.65 -3.51
C SER A 125 4.01 -7.66 -4.12
N SER A 126 2.75 -7.27 -4.29
CA SER A 126 1.68 -8.14 -4.82
C SER A 126 1.78 -8.36 -6.33
N ALA A 127 2.44 -7.48 -7.08
CA ALA A 127 3.09 -7.76 -8.37
C ALA A 127 3.91 -6.53 -8.81
N ALA A 128 5.05 -6.74 -9.47
CA ALA A 128 5.85 -5.66 -10.09
C ALA A 128 5.09 -4.86 -11.17
N VAL A 129 3.89 -5.33 -11.56
CA VAL A 129 3.08 -4.78 -12.64
C VAL A 129 1.76 -4.22 -12.13
N GLU A 130 1.41 -4.35 -10.85
CA GLU A 130 0.06 -3.99 -10.37
C GLU A 130 -0.19 -2.48 -10.43
N GLY A 131 0.80 -1.66 -10.06
CA GLY A 131 0.74 -0.21 -10.22
C GLY A 131 0.66 0.22 -11.69
N ARG A 132 1.44 -0.43 -12.57
CA ARG A 132 1.41 -0.18 -14.02
C ARG A 132 0.09 -0.63 -14.64
N ASN A 133 -0.45 -1.77 -14.23
CA ASN A 133 -1.72 -2.31 -14.70
C ASN A 133 -2.88 -1.45 -14.19
N GLY A 134 -2.82 -0.94 -12.96
CA GLY A 134 -3.76 0.03 -12.43
C GLY A 134 -3.74 1.34 -13.22
N GLN A 135 -2.55 1.89 -13.47
CA GLN A 135 -2.38 3.08 -14.31
C GLN A 135 -2.90 2.85 -15.74
N LEU A 136 -2.51 1.75 -16.39
CA LEU A 136 -2.96 1.41 -17.73
C LEU A 136 -4.47 1.19 -17.78
N SER A 137 -5.04 0.51 -16.78
CA SER A 137 -6.48 0.31 -16.69
C SER A 137 -7.21 1.65 -16.54
N LEU A 138 -6.70 2.57 -15.70
CA LEU A 138 -7.28 3.91 -15.55
C LEU A 138 -7.16 4.73 -16.84
N PHE A 139 -5.99 4.69 -17.49
CA PHE A 139 -5.72 5.38 -18.74
C PHE A 139 -6.63 4.85 -19.87
N HIS A 140 -6.68 3.53 -20.06
CA HIS A 140 -7.54 2.91 -21.06
C HIS A 140 -9.03 3.11 -20.73
N HIS A 141 -9.45 3.05 -19.46
CA HIS A 141 -10.84 3.34 -19.09
C HIS A 141 -11.22 4.81 -19.36
N GLY A 142 -10.30 5.75 -19.14
CA GLY A 142 -10.54 7.18 -19.35
C GLY A 142 -10.43 7.64 -20.81
N CYS A 143 -9.55 7.03 -21.60
CA CYS A 143 -9.17 7.52 -22.93
C CYS A 143 -9.69 6.66 -24.10
N HIS A 144 -10.27 5.49 -23.86
CA HIS A 144 -10.66 4.59 -24.96
C HIS A 144 -12.00 4.96 -25.64
N ARG A 145 -12.88 5.73 -24.98
CA ARG A 145 -14.15 6.16 -25.58
C ARG A 145 -14.47 7.60 -25.22
N LEU A 146 -14.73 8.40 -26.24
CA LEU A 146 -15.23 9.75 -26.11
C LEU A 146 -16.77 9.67 -26.07
N SER A 147 -17.35 9.61 -24.86
CA SER A 147 -18.81 9.58 -24.73
C SER A 147 -19.45 10.85 -25.32
N ALA A 148 -20.71 10.77 -25.76
CA ALA A 148 -21.43 11.94 -26.27
C ALA A 148 -21.43 13.11 -25.26
N ARG A 149 -21.51 12.80 -23.96
CA ARG A 149 -21.40 13.80 -22.88
C ARG A 149 -20.03 14.45 -22.82
N GLN A 150 -18.95 13.67 -22.91
CA GLN A 150 -17.58 14.21 -22.93
C GLN A 150 -17.33 15.02 -24.20
N LEU A 151 -17.81 14.55 -25.36
CA LEU A 151 -17.71 15.31 -26.61
C LEU A 151 -18.40 16.66 -26.48
N ALA A 152 -19.64 16.71 -26.00
CA ALA A 152 -20.38 17.94 -25.80
C ALA A 152 -19.63 18.91 -24.85
N ALA A 153 -19.11 18.39 -23.73
CA ALA A 153 -18.33 19.19 -22.79
C ALA A 153 -17.04 19.73 -23.41
N LEU A 154 -16.27 18.89 -24.12
CA LEU A 154 -15.04 19.30 -24.79
C LEU A 154 -15.30 20.31 -25.91
N THR A 155 -16.38 20.15 -26.67
CA THR A 155 -16.82 21.12 -27.68
C THR A 155 -17.15 22.47 -27.05
N ALA A 156 -17.85 22.47 -25.91
CA ALA A 156 -18.13 23.71 -25.18
C ALA A 156 -16.85 24.36 -24.67
N VAL A 157 -15.93 23.59 -24.07
CA VAL A 157 -14.63 24.11 -23.60
C VAL A 157 -13.80 24.68 -24.76
N HIS A 158 -13.72 23.94 -25.87
CA HIS A 158 -12.97 24.36 -27.05
C HIS A 158 -13.50 25.68 -27.64
N ASN A 159 -14.82 25.80 -27.79
CA ASN A 159 -15.41 26.95 -28.44
C ASN A 159 -15.44 28.19 -27.53
N PHE A 160 -15.73 28.01 -26.24
CA PHE A 160 -16.01 29.11 -25.32
C PHE A 160 -14.85 29.47 -24.39
N TYR A 161 -13.84 28.59 -24.19
CA TYR A 161 -12.87 28.80 -23.11
C TYR A 161 -11.39 28.58 -23.50
N ILE A 162 -11.10 27.89 -24.61
CA ILE A 162 -9.73 27.81 -25.14
C ILE A 162 -9.43 29.07 -25.95
N ARG A 163 -8.35 29.77 -25.57
CA ARG A 163 -7.86 30.98 -26.24
C ARG A 163 -6.79 30.65 -27.27
N ARG A 164 -6.79 31.38 -28.39
CA ARG A 164 -5.70 31.34 -29.39
C ARG A 164 -4.60 32.34 -29.01
N ALA A 165 -3.57 32.44 -29.85
CA ALA A 165 -2.44 33.36 -29.64
C ALA A 165 -2.86 34.84 -29.50
N ASP A 166 -3.97 35.22 -30.12
CA ASP A 166 -4.61 36.55 -30.03
C ASP A 166 -5.44 36.76 -28.76
N GLN A 167 -5.41 35.81 -27.82
CA GLN A 167 -6.17 35.81 -26.56
C GLN A 167 -7.70 35.74 -26.70
N THR A 168 -8.25 35.57 -27.91
CA THR A 168 -9.71 35.48 -28.12
C THR A 168 -10.19 34.03 -28.20
N THR A 169 -11.46 33.82 -27.82
CA THR A 169 -12.13 32.50 -27.96
C THR A 169 -12.86 32.38 -29.30
N ALA A 170 -13.18 31.16 -29.74
CA ALA A 170 -13.92 30.97 -31.00
C ALA A 170 -15.34 31.55 -30.91
N ALA A 171 -16.01 31.38 -29.77
CA ALA A 171 -17.32 31.95 -29.50
C ALA A 171 -17.28 33.48 -29.49
N GLU A 172 -16.24 34.10 -28.92
CA GLU A 172 -16.09 35.56 -28.91
C GLU A 172 -15.97 36.15 -30.31
N ARG A 173 -15.17 35.53 -31.19
CA ARG A 173 -15.07 35.95 -32.60
C ARG A 173 -16.39 35.79 -33.36
N PHE A 174 -17.16 34.75 -33.04
CA PHE A 174 -18.43 34.47 -33.73
C PHE A 174 -19.58 35.36 -33.24
N PHE A 175 -19.71 35.54 -31.92
CA PHE A 175 -20.80 36.30 -31.30
C PHE A 175 -20.48 37.76 -31.02
N GLY A 176 -19.23 38.19 -31.24
CA GLY A 176 -18.77 39.57 -30.98
C GLY A 176 -18.73 39.94 -29.50
N ARG A 177 -18.79 38.97 -28.59
CA ARG A 177 -18.75 39.19 -27.13
C ARG A 177 -18.04 38.07 -26.40
N ALA A 178 -17.31 38.42 -25.35
CA ALA A 178 -16.64 37.44 -24.50
C ALA A 178 -17.67 36.55 -23.77
N PRO A 179 -17.42 35.23 -23.67
CA PRO A 179 -18.25 34.35 -22.88
C PRO A 179 -18.07 34.61 -21.37
N PRO A 180 -19.10 34.36 -20.55
CA PRO A 180 -18.98 34.55 -19.12
C PRO A 180 -17.91 33.62 -18.53
N PRO A 181 -17.27 34.00 -17.41
CA PRO A 181 -16.25 33.18 -16.76
C PRO A 181 -16.71 31.75 -16.46
N LEU A 182 -15.90 30.74 -16.87
CA LEU A 182 -16.25 29.32 -16.76
C LEU A 182 -16.46 28.87 -15.32
N PHE A 183 -15.62 29.32 -14.40
CA PHE A 183 -15.62 28.84 -13.02
C PHE A 183 -16.90 29.21 -12.29
N GLU A 184 -17.33 30.45 -12.46
CA GLU A 184 -18.56 31.02 -11.93
C GLU A 184 -19.79 30.29 -12.48
N GLN A 185 -19.82 30.04 -13.80
CA GLN A 185 -20.89 29.25 -14.42
C GLN A 185 -20.95 27.81 -13.89
N LEU A 186 -19.80 27.20 -13.61
CA LEU A 186 -19.76 25.86 -13.04
C LEU A 186 -20.24 25.86 -11.60
N LEU A 187 -19.84 26.83 -10.78
CA LEU A 187 -20.30 26.92 -9.40
C LEU A 187 -21.82 27.08 -9.28
N GLU A 188 -22.44 27.83 -10.20
CA GLU A 188 -23.90 28.00 -10.22
C GLU A 188 -24.66 26.73 -10.63
N ARG A 189 -24.06 25.87 -11.45
CA ARG A 189 -24.76 24.75 -12.12
C ARG A 189 -24.36 23.37 -11.61
N VAL A 190 -23.20 23.22 -10.98
CA VAL A 190 -22.70 21.94 -10.51
C VAL A 190 -23.29 21.65 -9.12
N PRO A 191 -24.07 20.57 -8.95
CA PRO A 191 -24.57 20.20 -7.63
C PRO A 191 -23.40 19.83 -6.72
N LEU A 192 -23.51 20.17 -5.43
CA LEU A 192 -22.52 19.77 -4.44
C LEU A 192 -22.37 18.25 -4.41
N PRO A 193 -21.13 17.74 -4.25
CA PRO A 193 -20.92 16.30 -4.16
C PRO A 193 -21.67 15.73 -2.96
N PRO A 194 -22.12 14.47 -3.04
CA PRO A 194 -22.81 13.83 -1.94
C PRO A 194 -21.90 13.78 -0.70
N ARG A 195 -22.51 13.84 0.49
CA ARG A 195 -21.76 13.74 1.74
C ARG A 195 -20.96 12.43 1.77
N PRO A 196 -19.71 12.44 2.30
CA PRO A 196 -18.93 11.23 2.45
C PRO A 196 -19.73 10.16 3.20
N ARG A 197 -19.60 8.91 2.75
CA ARG A 197 -20.26 7.78 3.41
C ARG A 197 -19.81 7.71 4.87
N ARG A 198 -20.77 7.75 5.81
CA ARG A 198 -20.49 7.50 7.23
C ARG A 198 -19.90 6.10 7.37
N ARG A 199 -18.65 6.01 7.84
CA ARG A 199 -18.01 4.72 8.12
C ARG A 199 -18.70 4.09 9.33
N ARG A 200 -19.04 2.79 9.25
CA ARG A 200 -19.42 2.01 10.43
C ARG A 200 -18.27 2.03 11.43
N ALA A 201 -18.60 2.15 12.72
CA ALA A 201 -17.62 1.93 13.77
C ALA A 201 -17.00 0.54 13.58
N ARG A 202 -15.67 0.46 13.59
CA ARG A 202 -14.96 -0.83 13.58
C ARG A 202 -15.07 -1.42 14.97
N ALA A 203 -15.28 -2.73 15.07
CA ALA A 203 -15.15 -3.44 16.33
C ALA A 203 -13.76 -3.15 16.94
N PRO A 204 -13.65 -3.00 18.26
CA PRO A 204 -12.36 -2.83 18.91
C PRO A 204 -11.48 -4.04 18.59
N LYS A 205 -10.22 -3.78 18.23
CA LYS A 205 -9.25 -4.86 18.02
C LYS A 205 -8.89 -5.44 19.38
N ILE A 206 -8.87 -6.77 19.48
CA ILE A 206 -8.35 -7.47 20.65
C ILE A 206 -6.82 -7.27 20.65
N PRO A 207 -6.21 -6.77 21.73
CA PRO A 207 -4.77 -6.60 21.82
C PRO A 207 -4.02 -7.93 21.63
N TYR A 208 -2.89 -7.89 20.94
CA TYR A 208 -2.11 -9.08 20.59
C TYR A 208 -1.56 -9.81 21.83
N LEU A 209 -1.13 -9.07 22.84
CA LEU A 209 -0.55 -9.55 24.10
C LEU A 209 -1.60 -9.68 25.21
N SER A 210 -2.90 -9.69 24.87
CA SER A 210 -3.91 -10.06 25.86
C SER A 210 -3.66 -11.49 26.35
N PRO A 211 -3.54 -11.74 27.67
CA PRO A 211 -3.33 -13.08 28.20
C PRO A 211 -4.51 -13.98 27.81
N MET A 212 -4.22 -15.26 27.54
CA MET A 212 -5.30 -16.23 27.35
C MET A 212 -6.05 -16.42 28.67
N ALA A 213 -7.38 -16.40 28.63
CA ALA A 213 -8.17 -16.82 29.78
C ALA A 213 -7.81 -18.27 30.13
N ALA A 214 -7.49 -18.51 31.41
CA ALA A 214 -7.21 -19.84 31.94
C ALA A 214 -8.43 -20.76 31.84
#